data_AF-A0A2S2PPL6-F1
#
_entry.id   AF-A0A2S2PPL6-F1
#
_cell.length_a   1.000
_cell.length_b   1.000
_cell.length_c   1.000
_cell.angle_alpha   90.00
_cell.angle_beta   90.00
_cell.angle_gamma   90.00
#
_symmetry.space_group_name_H-M   'P 1'
#
loop_
_entity.id
_entity.type
_entity.pdbx_description
1 polymer ?
#
loop_
_entity_poly.entity_id
_entity_poly.type
_entity_poly.pdbx_seq_one_letter_code
_entity_poly.pdbx_strand_id
1 'polypeptide(L)'
;MFTQVNLAQMGCQNKHTFSTQSRLSRVKYLLNSYYSRRINYYIFIYLMANTIIDIEFRIFGNNRNFNLDEIVKEITYFKGTSYYINEFCMTGQYNCPKNNFSKIAMSMRSTCDEVFLNCTWNDNREFDCCKHFVLTETELGICYTLTMENESPDSDDYINMYSNRDTGPSNLLIKLSSPSQVFIHSVVDVPYYNTISTDILPAMMGIFKQYKFVIKDIENEDEVKFVGITQRRCRFPLENELVVSSKY
;
A
#
# COMPACT_ATOMS: atom_id res chain seq x y z
N MET A 1 -18.78 12.66 10.04
CA MET A 1 -17.49 13.35 9.88
C MET A 1 -16.54 12.31 9.28
N PHE A 2 -16.11 12.46 8.03
CA PHE A 2 -15.44 11.40 7.25
C PHE A 2 -14.07 11.84 6.77
N THR A 3 -13.19 10.88 6.45
CA THR A 3 -11.84 11.15 5.89
C THR A 3 -11.85 10.96 4.38
N GLN A 4 -11.11 11.79 3.65
CA GLN A 4 -10.95 11.63 2.20
C GLN A 4 -9.45 11.70 1.85
N VAL A 5 -8.97 10.70 1.10
CA VAL A 5 -7.61 10.64 0.56
C VAL A 5 -7.70 10.68 -0.96
N ASN A 6 -7.09 11.68 -1.57
CA ASN A 6 -6.97 11.79 -3.03
C ASN A 6 -5.51 11.51 -3.41
N LEU A 7 -5.30 10.51 -4.26
CA LEU A 7 -4.00 10.09 -4.78
C LEU A 7 -3.92 10.45 -6.26
N ALA A 8 -3.02 11.35 -6.59
CA ALA A 8 -2.78 11.76 -7.96
C ALA A 8 -1.37 11.36 -8.39
N GLN A 9 -1.26 10.55 -9.45
CA GLN A 9 0.03 10.13 -10.00
C GLN A 9 0.47 11.14 -11.06
N MET A 10 1.59 11.83 -10.86
CA MET A 10 2.13 12.78 -11.84
C MET A 10 3.03 12.08 -12.87
N GLY A 11 2.85 12.41 -14.15
CA GLY A 11 3.68 11.88 -15.25
C GLY A 11 5.15 12.33 -15.20
N CYS A 12 6.05 11.48 -15.70
CA CYS A 12 7.51 11.63 -15.55
C CYS A 12 8.10 12.84 -16.30
N GLN A 13 8.86 13.65 -15.55
CA GLN A 13 9.89 14.56 -16.08
C GLN A 13 11.25 13.85 -16.12
N ASN A 14 11.84 13.75 -17.31
CA ASN A 14 13.21 13.24 -17.47
C ASN A 14 14.23 14.30 -17.01
N LYS A 15 15.04 13.98 -16.01
CA LYS A 15 16.29 14.70 -15.71
C LYS A 15 17.47 13.88 -16.19
N HIS A 16 18.04 14.27 -17.33
CA HIS A 16 19.48 14.15 -17.55
C HIS A 16 20.07 15.55 -17.49
N THR A 17 20.84 15.82 -16.45
CA THR A 17 21.80 16.93 -16.43
C THR A 17 23.10 16.38 -15.87
N PHE A 18 23.98 15.95 -16.78
CA PHE A 18 25.42 15.97 -16.55
C PHE A 18 25.91 17.40 -16.80
N SER A 19 26.83 17.85 -15.95
CA SER A 19 27.43 19.19 -15.96
C SER A 19 28.34 19.41 -17.17
N THR A 20 28.18 20.52 -17.89
CA THR A 20 29.20 21.58 -18.13
C THR A 20 28.67 22.62 -19.11
N GLN A 21 29.26 23.81 -19.02
CA GLN A 21 28.76 25.12 -19.43
C GLN A 21 29.20 25.49 -20.85
N SER A 22 28.29 25.93 -21.74
CA SER A 22 28.52 27.03 -22.70
C SER A 22 27.33 27.32 -23.65
N ARG A 23 26.97 28.62 -23.70
CA ARG A 23 26.41 29.45 -24.79
C ARG A 23 25.35 28.90 -25.77
N LEU A 24 24.18 29.57 -25.72
CA LEU A 24 23.32 30.06 -26.82
C LEU A 24 23.48 29.43 -28.22
N SER A 25 22.40 28.79 -28.72
CA SER A 25 21.66 29.15 -29.96
C SER A 25 20.75 27.99 -30.40
N ARG A 26 19.53 28.33 -30.88
CA ARG A 26 18.53 27.46 -31.52
C ARG A 26 19.13 26.33 -32.38
N VAL A 27 18.70 25.07 -32.22
CA VAL A 27 18.38 24.19 -33.37
C VAL A 27 17.30 23.16 -32.99
N LYS A 28 16.32 23.04 -33.90
CA LYS A 28 15.20 22.10 -33.97
C LYS A 28 15.75 20.75 -34.46
N TYR A 29 15.53 19.63 -33.76
CA TYR A 29 15.81 18.30 -34.34
C TYR A 29 14.76 17.23 -34.00
N LEU A 30 14.18 16.74 -35.10
CA LEU A 30 13.82 15.37 -35.46
C LEU A 30 13.05 14.53 -34.43
N LEU A 31 11.76 14.36 -34.73
CA LEU A 31 11.04 13.11 -34.48
C LEU A 31 11.78 11.99 -35.21
N ASN A 32 12.38 11.08 -34.45
CA ASN A 32 12.60 9.71 -34.90
C ASN A 32 12.32 8.78 -33.72
N SER A 33 11.27 7.99 -33.91
CA SER A 33 10.83 6.89 -33.06
C SER A 33 11.98 5.92 -32.82
N TYR A 34 12.30 5.60 -31.57
CA TYR A 34 12.77 4.27 -31.16
C TYR A 34 12.47 4.06 -29.67
N TYR A 35 11.60 3.07 -29.40
CA TYR A 35 11.15 2.59 -28.08
C TYR A 35 10.49 3.62 -27.14
N SER A 36 9.28 4.06 -27.50
CA SER A 36 8.28 4.38 -26.47
C SER A 36 7.85 3.06 -25.82
N ARG A 37 8.60 2.57 -24.84
CA ARG A 37 8.07 1.56 -23.93
C ARG A 37 6.86 2.18 -23.27
N ARG A 38 5.70 1.56 -23.42
CA ARG A 38 4.50 1.84 -22.62
C ARG A 38 4.91 1.61 -21.17
N ILE A 39 5.26 2.66 -20.43
CA ILE A 39 5.65 2.50 -19.04
C ILE A 39 4.37 2.37 -18.23
N ASN A 40 3.90 1.13 -18.12
CA ASN A 40 2.76 0.72 -17.32
C ASN A 40 3.07 0.90 -15.84
N TYR A 41 2.62 2.02 -15.30
CA TYR A 41 2.58 2.22 -13.87
C TYR A 41 1.31 1.60 -13.30
N TYR A 42 1.50 0.87 -12.22
CA TYR A 42 0.45 0.25 -11.45
C TYR A 42 0.38 0.94 -10.10
N ILE A 43 -0.83 1.23 -9.65
CA ILE A 43 -1.05 1.76 -8.32
C ILE A 43 -1.26 0.56 -7.40
N PHE A 44 -0.33 0.37 -6.46
CA PHE A 44 -0.42 -0.59 -5.38
C PHE A 44 -0.68 0.16 -4.09
N ILE A 45 -1.85 -0.05 -3.51
CA ILE A 45 -2.25 0.63 -2.27
C ILE A 45 -2.68 -0.42 -1.28
N TYR A 46 -2.06 -0.40 -0.10
CA TYR A 46 -2.50 -1.18 1.05
C TYR A 46 -3.14 -0.25 2.06
N LEU A 47 -4.34 -0.60 2.50
CA LEU A 47 -5.07 0.14 3.50
C LEU A 47 -5.20 -0.68 4.77
N MET A 48 -4.56 -0.19 5.83
CA MET A 48 -4.67 -0.73 7.18
C MET A 48 -5.64 0.16 7.95
N ALA A 49 -6.87 -0.32 8.13
CA ALA A 49 -7.89 0.39 8.90
C ALA A 49 -7.80 0.05 10.38
N ASN A 50 -7.82 1.08 11.24
CA ASN A 50 -7.83 0.93 12.68
C ASN A 50 -9.17 1.41 13.25
N THR A 51 -10.08 0.48 13.52
CA THR A 51 -11.40 0.73 14.11
C THR A 51 -11.50 0.13 15.49
N ILE A 52 -10.71 0.66 16.42
CA ILE A 52 -10.57 0.09 17.76
C ILE A 52 -11.82 0.34 18.62
N ILE A 53 -12.47 1.49 18.43
CA ILE A 53 -13.44 2.00 19.42
C ILE A 53 -14.79 1.26 19.39
N ASP A 54 -15.25 0.80 18.23
CA ASP A 54 -16.57 0.16 18.10
C ASP A 54 -16.56 -1.35 18.42
N ILE A 55 -15.45 -2.04 18.14
CA ILE A 55 -15.40 -3.50 18.24
C ILE A 55 -15.21 -3.94 19.70
N GLU A 56 -14.43 -3.20 20.49
CA GLU A 56 -14.24 -3.47 21.91
C GLU A 56 -15.54 -3.31 22.72
N PHE A 57 -16.41 -2.35 22.34
CA PHE A 57 -17.74 -2.21 22.92
C PHE A 57 -18.68 -3.36 22.52
N ARG A 58 -18.62 -3.82 21.26
CA ARG A 58 -19.43 -4.95 20.76
C ARG A 58 -19.10 -6.28 21.45
N ILE A 59 -17.84 -6.53 21.81
CA ILE A 59 -17.40 -7.84 22.32
C ILE A 59 -17.50 -7.95 23.84
N PHE A 60 -17.18 -6.90 24.60
CA PHE A 60 -17.02 -7.00 26.06
C PHE A 60 -18.08 -6.27 26.92
N GLY A 61 -18.91 -5.39 26.33
CA GLY A 61 -19.98 -4.69 27.05
C GLY A 61 -19.51 -3.86 28.25
N ASN A 62 -20.31 -3.77 29.32
CA ASN A 62 -20.04 -2.91 30.50
C ASN A 62 -18.97 -3.45 31.48
N ASN A 63 -18.53 -4.70 31.36
CA ASN A 63 -17.47 -5.29 32.20
C ASN A 63 -16.11 -5.27 31.48
N ARG A 64 -15.79 -4.12 30.87
CA ARG A 64 -14.61 -3.92 30.05
C ARG A 64 -13.34 -3.90 30.91
N ASN A 65 -12.32 -4.63 30.48
CA ASN A 65 -11.00 -4.62 31.10
C ASN A 65 -9.99 -4.04 30.11
N PHE A 66 -9.60 -2.79 30.35
CA PHE A 66 -8.69 -2.03 29.48
C PHE A 66 -7.35 -2.74 29.22
N ASN A 67 -6.85 -3.54 30.17
CA ASN A 67 -5.60 -4.28 29.98
C ASN A 67 -5.78 -5.42 28.96
N LEU A 68 -6.92 -6.11 29.00
CA LEU A 68 -7.24 -7.15 28.01
C LEU A 68 -7.48 -6.55 26.63
N ASP A 69 -8.09 -5.37 26.55
CA ASP A 69 -8.29 -4.66 25.29
C ASP A 69 -6.94 -4.33 24.63
N GLU A 70 -6.00 -3.78 25.39
CA GLU A 70 -4.66 -3.46 24.86
C GLU A 70 -3.87 -4.73 24.47
N ILE A 71 -4.02 -5.84 25.20
CA ILE A 71 -3.46 -7.14 24.78
C ILE A 71 -4.03 -7.58 23.43
N VAL A 72 -5.35 -7.55 23.27
CA VAL A 72 -6.01 -7.98 22.02
C VAL A 72 -5.65 -7.05 20.86
N LYS A 73 -5.46 -5.75 21.14
CA LYS A 73 -5.01 -4.76 20.18
C LYS A 73 -3.57 -5.00 19.74
N GLU A 74 -2.66 -5.37 20.63
CA GLU A 74 -1.29 -5.76 20.27
C GLU A 74 -1.26 -7.04 19.40
N ILE A 75 -2.16 -7.99 19.65
CA ILE A 75 -2.34 -9.19 18.81
C ILE A 75 -2.91 -8.82 17.42
N THR A 76 -3.88 -7.92 17.37
CA THR A 76 -4.63 -7.60 16.15
C THR A 76 -3.89 -6.61 15.25
N TYR A 77 -3.17 -5.66 15.82
CA TYR A 77 -2.49 -4.59 15.09
C TYR A 77 -1.03 -4.52 15.56
N PHE A 78 -0.25 -5.57 15.27
CA PHE A 78 1.13 -5.65 15.69
C PHE A 78 1.97 -4.53 15.06
N LYS A 79 2.72 -3.81 15.91
CA LYS A 79 3.57 -2.66 15.51
C LYS A 79 5.05 -2.87 15.83
N GLY A 80 5.48 -4.13 16.01
CA GLY A 80 6.86 -4.44 16.40
C GLY A 80 7.11 -4.46 17.91
N THR A 81 6.15 -4.02 18.74
CA THR A 81 6.28 -3.98 20.21
C THR A 81 5.07 -4.64 20.87
N SER A 82 5.31 -5.39 21.94
CA SER A 82 4.29 -6.14 22.70
C SER A 82 4.44 -5.88 24.21
N TYR A 83 4.13 -4.67 24.65
CA TYR A 83 4.30 -4.24 26.04
C TYR A 83 3.27 -4.90 26.95
N TYR A 84 1.99 -4.81 26.59
CA TYR A 84 0.89 -5.33 27.40
C TYR A 84 0.92 -6.85 27.47
N ILE A 85 1.22 -7.53 26.36
CA ILE A 85 1.41 -8.98 26.37
C ILE A 85 2.53 -9.37 27.34
N ASN A 86 3.68 -8.69 27.30
CA ASN A 86 4.80 -9.01 28.16
C ASN A 86 4.49 -8.74 29.64
N GLU A 87 3.88 -7.60 29.97
CA GLU A 87 3.60 -7.21 31.34
C GLU A 87 2.54 -8.11 31.99
N PHE A 88 1.48 -8.45 31.24
CA PHE A 88 0.26 -9.02 31.81
C PHE A 88 0.06 -10.51 31.53
N CYS A 89 0.59 -11.01 30.41
CA CYS A 89 0.46 -12.42 30.04
C CYS A 89 1.62 -13.27 30.58
N MET A 90 2.85 -12.74 30.59
CA MET A 90 4.02 -13.49 31.07
C MET A 90 4.06 -13.60 32.60
N THR A 91 3.50 -12.61 33.30
CA THR A 91 3.36 -12.62 34.77
C THR A 91 2.23 -13.51 35.26
N GLY A 92 1.37 -14.00 34.35
CA GLY A 92 0.21 -14.85 34.69
C GLY A 92 -0.96 -14.08 35.33
N GLN A 93 -0.92 -12.74 35.33
CA GLN A 93 -1.98 -11.90 35.90
C GLN A 93 -3.30 -12.05 35.12
N TYR A 94 -3.23 -12.30 33.82
CA TYR A 94 -4.39 -12.54 32.97
C TYR A 94 -4.27 -13.83 32.15
N ASN A 95 -5.41 -14.48 31.88
CA ASN A 95 -5.47 -15.65 31.01
C ASN A 95 -5.46 -15.21 29.54
N CYS A 96 -4.28 -14.89 29.03
CA CYS A 96 -4.12 -14.42 27.67
C CYS A 96 -4.29 -15.54 26.62
N PRO A 97 -4.73 -15.20 25.40
CA PRO A 97 -4.78 -16.15 24.30
C PRO A 97 -3.39 -16.72 24.00
N LYS A 98 -3.27 -18.05 23.94
CA LYS A 98 -2.02 -18.75 23.60
C LYS A 98 -2.00 -19.27 22.16
N ASN A 99 -3.14 -19.28 21.50
CA ASN A 99 -3.33 -19.79 20.15
C ASN A 99 -4.48 -19.05 19.44
N ASN A 100 -4.73 -19.38 18.17
CA ASN A 100 -5.82 -18.82 17.36
C ASN A 100 -5.77 -17.30 17.17
N PHE A 101 -4.56 -16.72 17.14
CA PHE A 101 -4.37 -15.28 16.92
C PHE A 101 -5.03 -14.78 15.62
N SER A 102 -4.99 -15.56 14.54
CA SER A 102 -5.65 -15.20 13.28
C SER A 102 -7.16 -15.03 13.44
N LYS A 103 -7.82 -15.90 14.21
CA LYS A 103 -9.26 -15.82 14.45
C LYS A 103 -9.63 -14.60 15.29
N ILE A 104 -8.82 -14.33 16.32
CA ILE A 104 -8.97 -13.13 17.17
C ILE A 104 -8.82 -11.87 16.29
N ALA A 105 -7.75 -11.82 15.50
CA ALA A 105 -7.48 -10.67 14.65
C ALA A 105 -8.56 -10.46 13.58
N MET A 106 -9.10 -11.52 12.96
CA MET A 106 -10.21 -11.41 12.02
C MET A 106 -11.51 -10.94 12.70
N SER A 107 -11.80 -11.39 13.92
CA SER A 107 -12.99 -10.94 14.66
C SER A 107 -12.91 -9.49 15.13
N MET A 108 -11.69 -8.97 15.27
CA MET A 108 -11.39 -7.63 15.78
C MET A 108 -11.12 -6.59 14.67
N ARG A 109 -11.03 -7.00 13.42
CA ARG A 109 -10.79 -6.09 12.28
C ARG A 109 -12.09 -5.70 11.63
N SER A 110 -12.15 -4.47 11.14
CA SER A 110 -13.31 -4.02 10.37
C SER A 110 -13.40 -4.70 9.01
N THR A 111 -14.64 -4.99 8.65
CA THR A 111 -15.01 -5.46 7.32
C THR A 111 -14.80 -4.34 6.29
N CYS A 112 -14.81 -4.70 5.00
CA CYS A 112 -14.57 -3.72 3.95
C CYS A 112 -15.62 -2.59 3.95
N ASP A 113 -16.90 -2.95 4.08
CA ASP A 113 -18.02 -2.01 4.15
C ASP A 113 -17.96 -1.09 5.39
N GLU A 114 -17.34 -1.57 6.47
CA GLU A 114 -17.12 -0.76 7.66
C GLU A 114 -15.97 0.23 7.49
N VAL A 115 -15.07 0.04 6.53
CA VAL A 115 -13.87 0.87 6.30
C VAL A 115 -14.08 1.87 5.17
N PHE A 116 -14.58 1.40 4.04
CA PHE A 116 -14.75 2.19 2.84
C PHE A 116 -16.16 2.77 2.76
N LEU A 117 -16.24 4.06 2.43
CA LEU A 117 -17.53 4.73 2.19
C LEU A 117 -17.82 4.88 0.70
N ASN A 118 -16.80 5.18 -0.09
CA ASN A 118 -16.89 5.41 -1.54
C ASN A 118 -15.48 5.46 -2.13
N CYS A 119 -15.31 4.89 -3.32
CA CYS A 119 -14.11 5.02 -4.13
C CYS A 119 -14.45 5.63 -5.49
N THR A 120 -13.63 6.58 -5.93
CA THR A 120 -13.81 7.24 -7.23
C THR A 120 -12.51 7.22 -8.01
N TRP A 121 -12.57 6.79 -9.25
CA TRP A 121 -11.47 6.83 -10.21
C TRP A 121 -11.66 7.99 -11.19
N ASN A 122 -10.58 8.73 -11.44
CA ASN A 122 -10.51 9.88 -12.36
C ASN A 122 -11.66 10.89 -12.19
N ASP A 123 -12.05 11.12 -10.94
CA ASP A 123 -13.05 12.10 -10.50
C ASP A 123 -14.49 11.90 -11.03
N ASN A 124 -14.74 10.91 -11.89
CA ASN A 124 -16.02 10.74 -12.57
C ASN A 124 -16.59 9.31 -12.51
N ARG A 125 -15.78 8.32 -12.14
CA ARG A 125 -16.21 6.92 -12.06
C ARG A 125 -16.20 6.43 -10.63
N GLU A 126 -17.37 6.40 -10.01
CA GLU A 126 -17.56 5.69 -8.74
C GLU A 126 -17.51 4.18 -8.98
N PHE A 127 -16.90 3.44 -8.05
CA PHE A 127 -16.82 1.99 -8.09
C PHE A 127 -16.95 1.39 -6.70
N ASP A 128 -17.30 0.11 -6.65
CA ASP A 128 -17.40 -0.64 -5.40
C ASP A 128 -16.01 -0.93 -4.83
N CYS A 129 -15.60 -0.20 -3.78
CA CYS A 129 -14.32 -0.41 -3.13
C CYS A 129 -14.08 -1.89 -2.78
N CYS A 130 -15.10 -2.60 -2.30
CA CYS A 130 -14.95 -3.95 -1.76
C CYS A 130 -14.87 -5.03 -2.83
N LYS A 131 -15.23 -4.68 -4.07
CA LYS A 131 -15.02 -5.53 -5.25
C LYS A 131 -13.58 -5.44 -5.76
N HIS A 132 -12.95 -4.28 -5.62
CA HIS A 132 -11.64 -3.97 -6.21
C HIS A 132 -10.49 -4.03 -5.20
N PHE A 133 -10.75 -3.77 -3.92
CA PHE A 133 -9.78 -3.94 -2.84
C PHE A 133 -9.84 -5.36 -2.28
N VAL A 134 -8.77 -6.12 -2.49
CA VAL A 134 -8.67 -7.52 -2.05
C VAL A 134 -8.04 -7.61 -0.65
N LEU A 135 -8.52 -8.52 0.19
CA LEU A 135 -7.90 -8.82 1.47
C LEU A 135 -6.53 -9.47 1.27
N THR A 136 -5.48 -8.86 1.82
CA THR A 136 -4.10 -9.35 1.71
C THR A 136 -3.48 -9.46 3.10
N GLU A 137 -2.89 -10.62 3.39
CA GLU A 137 -2.11 -10.84 4.61
C GLU A 137 -0.72 -10.21 4.46
N THR A 138 -0.33 -9.41 5.46
CA THR A 138 0.97 -8.73 5.52
C THR A 138 1.61 -8.92 6.90
N GLU A 139 2.87 -8.50 7.06
CA GLU A 139 3.53 -8.47 8.38
C GLU A 139 2.83 -7.55 9.38
N LEU A 140 2.10 -6.56 8.89
CA LEU A 140 1.32 -5.61 9.69
C LEU A 140 -0.08 -6.13 10.04
N GLY A 141 -0.47 -7.28 9.49
CA GLY A 141 -1.80 -7.84 9.59
C GLY A 141 -2.54 -7.91 8.26
N ILE A 142 -3.86 -8.07 8.34
CA ILE A 142 -4.73 -8.12 7.15
C ILE A 142 -4.99 -6.68 6.70
N CYS A 143 -4.71 -6.41 5.44
CA CYS A 143 -4.88 -5.12 4.78
C CYS A 143 -5.81 -5.28 3.56
N TYR A 144 -6.30 -4.15 3.06
CA TYR A 144 -7.03 -4.10 1.78
C TYR A 144 -6.11 -3.59 0.67
N THR A 145 -5.97 -4.35 -0.40
CA THR A 145 -5.02 -4.07 -1.48
C THR A 145 -5.73 -3.80 -2.79
N LEU A 146 -5.43 -2.65 -3.40
CA LEU A 146 -5.80 -2.33 -4.78
C LEU A 146 -4.58 -2.50 -5.68
N THR A 147 -4.68 -3.35 -6.71
CA THR A 147 -3.65 -3.56 -7.73
C THR A 147 -4.31 -3.86 -9.07
N MET A 148 -3.63 -3.60 -10.19
CA MET A 148 -4.14 -4.00 -11.51
C MET A 148 -4.06 -5.51 -11.76
N GLU A 149 -3.22 -6.24 -11.02
CA GLU A 149 -3.10 -7.71 -11.12
C GLU A 149 -4.30 -8.42 -10.49
N ASN A 150 -4.93 -7.79 -9.49
CA ASN A 150 -6.14 -8.27 -8.85
C ASN A 150 -7.41 -7.92 -9.64
N GLU A 151 -7.29 -7.05 -10.65
CA GLU A 151 -8.40 -6.70 -11.53
C GLU A 151 -8.60 -7.74 -12.63
N SER A 152 -9.86 -8.06 -12.94
CA SER A 152 -10.19 -8.87 -14.11
C SER A 152 -10.41 -7.95 -15.33
N PRO A 153 -9.58 -8.05 -16.38
CA PRO A 153 -9.73 -7.22 -17.59
C PRO A 153 -11.06 -7.46 -18.33
N ASP A 154 -11.64 -8.65 -18.16
CA ASP A 154 -12.90 -9.06 -18.79
C ASP A 154 -14.13 -8.65 -17.95
N SER A 155 -13.92 -8.05 -16.78
CA SER A 155 -15.00 -7.52 -15.95
C SER A 155 -15.56 -6.23 -16.56
N ASP A 156 -16.88 -6.13 -16.65
CA ASP A 156 -17.58 -4.89 -17.03
C ASP A 156 -17.23 -3.71 -16.12
N ASP A 157 -16.69 -3.98 -14.94
CA ASP A 157 -16.29 -3.00 -13.94
C ASP A 157 -14.76 -2.86 -13.82
N TYR A 158 -13.99 -3.36 -14.77
CA TYR A 158 -12.53 -3.24 -14.78
C TYR A 158 -12.05 -1.80 -14.60
N ILE A 159 -11.15 -1.54 -13.64
CA ILE A 159 -10.53 -0.22 -13.46
C ILE A 159 -9.17 -0.20 -14.15
N ASN A 160 -9.07 0.59 -15.23
CA ASN A 160 -7.79 0.81 -15.90
C ASN A 160 -6.91 1.78 -15.09
N MET A 161 -6.01 1.21 -14.30
CA MET A 161 -5.05 1.95 -13.47
C MET A 161 -3.81 2.40 -14.24
N TYR A 162 -3.76 2.20 -15.55
CA TYR A 162 -2.63 2.61 -16.37
C TYR A 162 -2.56 4.14 -16.50
N SER A 163 -1.38 4.69 -16.19
CA SER A 163 -1.07 6.12 -16.35
C SER A 163 0.17 6.30 -17.21
N ASN A 164 0.09 7.15 -18.23
CA ASN A 164 1.23 7.49 -19.09
C ASN A 164 1.12 8.95 -19.60
N ARG A 165 2.03 9.37 -20.49
CA ARG A 165 2.03 10.73 -21.06
C ARG A 165 0.82 11.03 -21.96
N ASP A 166 0.23 10.01 -22.55
CA ASP A 166 -0.92 10.13 -23.46
C ASP A 166 -2.23 10.21 -22.67
N THR A 167 -2.39 9.40 -21.61
CA THR A 167 -3.58 9.39 -20.75
C THR A 167 -3.56 10.52 -19.71
N GLY A 168 -2.38 11.03 -19.38
CA GLY A 168 -2.20 12.00 -18.32
C GLY A 168 -2.25 11.39 -16.91
N PRO A 169 -2.16 12.23 -15.87
CA PRO A 169 -2.17 11.78 -14.49
C PRO A 169 -3.53 11.18 -14.10
N SER A 170 -3.51 10.02 -13.45
CA SER A 170 -4.70 9.39 -12.88
C SER A 170 -4.93 9.81 -11.43
N ASN A 171 -6.21 9.90 -11.04
CA ASN A 171 -6.64 10.29 -9.70
C ASN A 171 -7.48 9.17 -9.06
N LEU A 172 -7.12 8.76 -7.85
CA LEU A 172 -7.91 7.87 -7.01
C LEU A 172 -8.37 8.61 -5.75
N LEU A 173 -9.68 8.71 -5.56
CA LEU A 173 -10.28 9.22 -4.34
C LEU A 173 -10.81 8.07 -3.50
N ILE A 174 -10.39 7.99 -2.25
CA ILE A 174 -10.85 7.01 -1.27
C ILE A 174 -11.51 7.77 -0.12
N LYS A 175 -12.79 7.51 0.14
CA LYS A 175 -13.52 8.02 1.31
C LYS A 175 -13.58 6.92 2.36
N LEU A 176 -13.14 7.24 3.57
CA LEU A 176 -13.01 6.29 4.67
C LEU A 176 -13.86 6.70 5.87
N SER A 177 -14.44 5.70 6.52
CA SER A 177 -15.22 5.82 7.75
C SER A 177 -14.33 5.90 9.01
N SER A 178 -13.08 5.45 8.91
CA SER A 178 -12.20 5.23 10.06
C SER A 178 -10.77 5.71 9.82
N PRO A 179 -10.02 6.04 10.89
CA PRO A 179 -8.61 6.34 10.78
C PRO A 179 -7.86 5.15 10.20
N SER A 180 -7.09 5.39 9.13
CA SER A 180 -6.39 4.33 8.41
C SER A 180 -4.99 4.77 8.01
N GLN A 181 -4.10 3.81 7.84
CA GLN A 181 -2.79 4.03 7.23
C GLN A 181 -2.84 3.48 5.80
N VAL A 182 -2.46 4.32 4.84
CA VAL A 182 -2.41 3.96 3.43
C VAL A 182 -0.94 3.83 3.04
N PHE A 183 -0.53 2.68 2.55
CA PHE A 183 0.83 2.40 2.14
C PHE A 183 0.92 2.38 0.62
N ILE A 184 1.95 3.02 0.08
CA ILE A 184 2.30 2.97 -1.34
C ILE A 184 3.64 2.25 -1.47
N HIS A 185 3.72 1.27 -2.36
CA HIS A 185 4.96 0.52 -2.57
C HIS A 185 5.04 0.00 -4.02
N SER A 186 6.18 -0.61 -4.35
CA SER A 186 6.41 -1.24 -5.65
C SER A 186 5.62 -2.54 -5.81
N VAL A 187 5.42 -2.98 -7.05
CA VAL A 187 4.64 -4.19 -7.40
C VAL A 187 5.20 -5.46 -6.76
N VAL A 188 6.50 -5.49 -6.47
CA VAL A 188 7.24 -6.63 -5.90
C VAL A 188 7.38 -6.54 -4.38
N ASP A 189 6.89 -5.47 -3.77
CA ASP A 189 6.99 -5.24 -2.34
C ASP A 189 5.65 -5.49 -1.65
N VAL A 190 5.68 -5.78 -0.35
CA VAL A 190 4.51 -5.83 0.52
C VAL A 190 4.81 -4.93 1.71
N PRO A 191 3.85 -4.17 2.26
CA PRO A 191 4.11 -3.36 3.45
C PRO A 191 4.66 -4.18 4.61
N TYR A 192 5.69 -3.66 5.25
CA TYR A 192 6.39 -4.29 6.36
C TYR A 192 6.57 -3.29 7.50
N TYR A 193 6.91 -3.78 8.70
CA TYR A 193 6.91 -2.91 9.89
C TYR A 193 7.95 -1.77 9.85
N ASN A 194 9.00 -1.93 9.04
CA ASN A 194 10.04 -0.91 8.81
C ASN A 194 9.80 -0.06 7.54
N THR A 195 8.59 -0.06 6.96
CA THR A 195 8.30 0.82 5.82
C THR A 195 8.59 2.28 6.17
N ILE A 196 9.25 2.99 5.25
CA ILE A 196 9.68 4.38 5.46
C ILE A 196 8.45 5.27 5.65
N SER A 197 8.50 6.20 6.59
CA SER A 197 7.37 7.07 6.92
C SER A 197 6.83 7.91 5.76
N THR A 198 7.65 8.15 4.72
CA THR A 198 7.25 8.84 3.48
C THR A 198 6.22 8.05 2.67
N ASP A 199 6.24 6.73 2.80
CA ASP A 199 5.43 5.80 2.03
C ASP A 199 4.15 5.43 2.78
N ILE A 200 3.98 5.99 3.99
CA ILE A 200 2.81 5.83 4.86
C ILE A 200 2.02 7.13 4.85
N LEU A 201 0.81 7.08 4.33
CA LEU A 201 -0.11 8.20 4.22
C LEU A 201 -1.20 8.09 5.30
N PRO A 202 -1.11 8.87 6.39
CA PRO A 202 -2.08 8.79 7.47
C PRO A 202 -3.40 9.48 7.07
N ALA A 203 -4.46 8.68 7.04
CA ALA A 203 -5.84 9.12 6.85
C ALA A 203 -6.49 9.33 8.23
N MET A 204 -6.75 10.58 8.59
CA MET A 204 -7.34 10.99 9.88
C MET A 204 -8.77 11.49 9.70
N MET A 205 -9.65 11.16 10.66
CA MET A 205 -11.06 11.55 10.62
C MET A 205 -11.28 13.05 10.43
N GLY A 206 -12.17 13.40 9.51
CA GLY A 206 -12.56 14.77 9.23
C GLY A 206 -11.54 15.58 8.43
N ILE A 207 -10.45 14.95 7.97
CA ILE A 207 -9.42 15.61 7.16
C ILE A 207 -9.53 15.15 5.71
N PHE A 208 -9.54 16.11 4.79
CA PHE A 208 -9.30 15.87 3.37
C PHE A 208 -7.80 16.03 3.09
N LYS A 209 -7.14 15.01 2.55
CA LYS A 209 -5.74 15.09 2.14
C LYS A 209 -5.58 14.68 0.68
N GLN A 210 -4.80 15.46 -0.06
CA GLN A 210 -4.34 15.11 -1.39
C GLN A 210 -2.85 14.82 -1.37
N TYR A 211 -2.46 13.68 -1.92
CA TYR A 211 -1.09 13.25 -2.09
C TYR A 211 -0.78 13.16 -3.58
N LYS A 212 0.37 13.72 -3.95
CA LYS A 212 0.90 13.67 -5.32
C LYS A 212 2.25 12.96 -5.27
N PHE A 213 2.40 11.92 -6.06
CA PHE A 213 3.64 11.17 -6.14
C PHE A 213 4.08 11.00 -7.59
N VAL A 214 5.38 10.78 -7.75
CA VAL A 214 6.05 10.53 -9.02
C VAL A 214 6.72 9.18 -8.89
N ILE A 215 6.42 8.27 -9.81
CA ILE A 215 7.11 6.99 -9.88
C ILE A 215 8.37 7.18 -10.70
N LYS A 216 9.48 6.69 -10.18
CA LYS A 216 10.78 6.70 -10.85
C LYS A 216 11.30 5.28 -10.92
N ASP A 217 11.30 4.71 -12.11
CA ASP A 217 11.86 3.38 -12.34
C ASP A 217 13.38 3.41 -12.27
N ILE A 218 13.91 2.31 -11.77
CA ILE A 218 15.34 2.04 -11.76
C ILE A 218 15.54 0.81 -12.63
N GLU A 219 15.99 1.03 -13.87
CA GLU A 219 16.42 -0.05 -14.75
C GLU A 219 17.94 -0.23 -14.63
N ASN A 220 18.37 -1.48 -14.47
CA ASN A 220 19.79 -1.82 -14.56
C ASN A 220 20.19 -1.96 -16.04
N GLU A 221 21.42 -1.60 -16.38
CA GLU A 221 22.00 -1.89 -17.69
C GLU A 221 22.10 -3.42 -17.90
N ASP A 222 21.97 -3.88 -19.14
CA ASP A 222 21.93 -5.32 -19.44
C ASP A 222 23.24 -6.03 -19.04
N GLU A 223 24.36 -5.33 -19.09
CA GLU A 223 25.68 -5.81 -18.73
C GLU A 223 25.80 -6.19 -17.24
N VAL A 224 24.93 -5.65 -16.38
CA VAL A 224 24.92 -5.95 -14.94
C VAL A 224 24.64 -7.43 -14.69
N LYS A 225 23.97 -8.14 -15.62
CA LYS A 225 23.74 -9.60 -15.55
C LYS A 225 25.03 -10.42 -15.62
N PHE A 226 26.10 -9.87 -16.21
CA PHE A 226 27.40 -10.54 -16.31
C PHE A 226 28.30 -10.28 -15.09
N VAL A 227 27.89 -9.37 -14.19
CA VAL A 227 28.61 -9.09 -12.96
C VAL A 227 28.19 -10.10 -11.88
N GLY A 228 29.18 -10.77 -11.27
CA GLY A 228 28.93 -11.78 -10.25
C GLY A 228 28.17 -11.22 -9.03
N ILE A 229 27.32 -12.06 -8.41
CA ILE A 229 26.47 -11.71 -7.24
C ILE A 229 27.28 -10.95 -6.17
N THR A 230 28.47 -11.42 -5.84
CA THR A 230 29.34 -10.86 -4.78
C THR A 230 29.73 -9.40 -5.05
N GLN A 231 29.89 -9.02 -6.33
CA GLN A 231 30.29 -7.66 -6.71
C GLN A 231 29.09 -6.70 -6.75
N ARG A 232 27.94 -7.15 -7.27
CA ARG A 232 26.72 -6.33 -7.33
C ARG A 232 25.89 -6.32 -6.04
N ARG A 233 26.14 -7.27 -5.13
CA ARG A 233 25.50 -7.44 -3.81
C ARG A 233 23.97 -7.59 -3.81
N CYS A 234 23.36 -7.73 -4.98
CA CYS A 234 21.94 -8.00 -5.18
C CYS A 234 21.77 -9.24 -6.07
N ARG A 235 20.58 -9.85 -6.07
CA ARG A 235 20.22 -10.98 -6.93
C ARG A 235 19.15 -10.57 -7.94
N PHE A 236 19.19 -11.13 -9.13
CA PHE A 236 18.10 -11.10 -10.09
C PHE A 236 17.06 -12.17 -9.70
N PRO A 237 15.79 -12.02 -10.10
CA PRO A 237 14.74 -12.97 -9.75
C PRO A 237 15.06 -14.43 -10.10
N LEU A 238 15.75 -14.65 -11.23
CA LEU A 238 16.14 -15.97 -11.72
C LEU A 238 17.26 -16.65 -10.91
N GLU A 239 17.93 -15.90 -10.04
CA GLU A 239 19.08 -16.35 -9.24
C GLU A 239 18.71 -16.62 -7.78
N ASN A 240 17.42 -16.48 -7.45
CA ASN A 240 16.88 -16.84 -6.16
C ASN A 240 16.58 -18.34 -6.13
N GLU A 241 17.08 -19.02 -5.10
CA GLU A 241 16.81 -20.45 -4.86
C GLU A 241 15.49 -20.68 -4.11
N LEU A 242 14.85 -19.59 -3.68
CA LEU A 242 13.58 -19.62 -2.97
C LEU A 242 12.45 -19.74 -3.99
N VAL A 243 11.56 -20.72 -3.78
CA VAL A 243 10.26 -20.75 -4.44
C VAL A 243 9.42 -19.64 -3.83
N VAL A 244 9.51 -18.45 -4.41
CA VAL A 244 8.67 -17.32 -4.06
C VAL A 244 7.28 -17.56 -4.64
N SER A 245 6.24 -17.15 -3.91
CA SER A 245 4.86 -17.24 -4.41
C SER A 245 4.78 -16.56 -5.77
N SER A 246 4.17 -17.19 -6.78
CA SER A 246 3.94 -16.54 -8.08
C SER A 246 2.98 -15.35 -8.02
N LYS A 247 2.45 -15.03 -6.82
CA LYS A 247 1.61 -13.86 -6.53
C LYS A 247 2.37 -12.67 -5.95
N TYR A 248 3.67 -12.79 -5.63
CA TYR A 248 4.50 -11.72 -5.04
C TYR A 248 5.91 -11.70 -5.64
#